data_AF-A0AAQ4EG36-F1
#
_entry.id   AF-A0AAQ4EG36-F1
#
_cell.length_a   1.000
_cell.length_b   1.000
_cell.length_c   1.000
_cell.angle_alpha   90.00
_cell.angle_beta   90.00
_cell.angle_gamma   90.00
#
_symmetry.space_group_name_H-M   'P 1'
#
loop_
_entity.id
_entity.type
_entity.pdbx_description
1 polymer ?
#
loop_
_entity_poly.entity_id
_entity_poly.type
_entity_poly.pdbx_seq_one_letter_code
_entity_poly.pdbx_strand_id
1 'polypeptide(L)'
;MKTFAAADSIADGLKSSKEPHDHDESADVATEVPISSDIQEDAPPNMFSEADVLKRQLNLERGKRARAEMECDALRSSFNGLLAEDQLRVLQKGTMRGSSWTQKTIQESLKVRLACGGRGYEYLRGILEEVFPALASKVATFHNEERYAVLMLDEIQLTPGLDYDITTRSVIAESFDAAKVLDLLFEIIRRCESIGLSVDCITSDMGGGNQAIWRLRGIMATKYGRPRTTCPHPCGNNRSLHFLADAPHLLKNLRGHLVRQQKILLDDDTVRKNKLPSNEVSIKYLEQLCEIDEKHSLKLAPRLKLKHLNPSHYEKMNVGTAYAVFNHAVASALRLLVEQGKIDEEALTTAWFVDQVFKWFSLMTSRTPTMALSDLCSEKGKEAVTFLNDFMEAFRNLRIIDKAKTNATWKPIQAGIIITTTTALNSELT
;
A
#
# COMPACT_ATOMS: atom_id res chain seq x y z
N MET A 1 -36.15 -12.03 25.96
CA MET A 1 -36.13 -12.57 27.34
C MET A 1 -35.19 -13.77 27.34
N LYS A 2 -33.96 -13.59 27.87
CA LYS A 2 -33.01 -14.58 28.41
C LYS A 2 -31.60 -13.98 28.39
N THR A 3 -31.15 -13.61 29.57
CA THR A 3 -29.77 -13.42 30.02
C THR A 3 -29.01 -14.75 30.02
N PHE A 4 -27.69 -14.75 29.80
CA PHE A 4 -26.71 -15.43 30.67
C PHE A 4 -25.27 -15.03 30.29
N ALA A 5 -24.43 -14.99 31.32
CA ALA A 5 -23.06 -14.50 31.40
C ALA A 5 -21.99 -15.48 30.89
N ALA A 6 -20.79 -14.97 30.65
CA ALA A 6 -19.53 -15.66 30.94
C ALA A 6 -18.40 -14.63 31.13
N ALA A 7 -17.80 -14.66 32.32
CA ALA A 7 -16.61 -13.93 32.71
C ALA A 7 -15.35 -14.77 32.42
N ASP A 8 -14.22 -14.06 32.40
CA ASP A 8 -12.84 -14.49 32.71
C ASP A 8 -12.14 -15.56 31.86
N SER A 9 -11.06 -15.14 31.19
CA SER A 9 -9.74 -15.79 31.30
C SER A 9 -8.66 -14.97 30.57
N ILE A 10 -7.41 -15.15 31.03
CA ILE A 10 -6.12 -14.76 30.44
C ILE A 10 -5.53 -13.46 31.00
N ALA A 11 -5.06 -13.54 32.25
CA ALA A 11 -3.87 -12.82 32.70
C ALA A 11 -3.08 -13.77 33.62
N ASP A 12 -2.03 -14.37 33.07
CA ASP A 12 -0.96 -14.99 33.86
C ASP A 12 0.33 -14.99 33.03
N GLY A 13 1.41 -14.49 33.62
CA GLY A 13 2.75 -14.59 33.04
C GLY A 13 3.66 -13.40 33.33
N LEU A 14 4.28 -13.40 34.52
CA LEU A 14 5.74 -13.22 34.75
C LEU A 14 6.03 -12.49 36.07
N LYS A 15 6.32 -13.29 37.11
CA LYS A 15 7.24 -12.92 38.21
C LYS A 15 8.66 -13.34 37.81
N SER A 16 9.67 -12.53 38.17
CA SER A 16 10.75 -12.90 39.11
C SER A 16 12.08 -12.19 38.87
N SER A 17 12.67 -11.72 39.99
CA SER A 17 14.11 -11.56 40.33
C SER A 17 14.88 -10.43 39.64
N LYS A 18 15.73 -9.61 40.29
CA LYS A 18 16.54 -9.78 41.51
C LYS A 18 17.13 -8.41 41.93
N GLU A 19 17.22 -8.15 43.23
CA GLU A 19 18.16 -7.21 43.91
C GLU A 19 19.59 -7.84 43.95
N PRO A 20 20.72 -7.15 44.32
CA PRO A 20 20.86 -6.27 45.52
C PRO A 20 21.98 -5.16 45.56
N HIS A 21 21.93 -4.36 46.65
CA HIS A 21 23.01 -3.79 47.53
C HIS A 21 24.27 -3.06 46.97
N ASP A 22 24.52 -1.79 47.36
CA ASP A 22 25.33 -1.35 48.54
C ASP A 22 25.93 0.10 48.48
N HIS A 23 25.83 0.78 49.63
CA HIS A 23 26.78 1.69 50.34
C HIS A 23 27.23 3.11 49.90
N ASP A 24 27.56 3.86 50.97
CA ASP A 24 28.20 5.17 51.22
C ASP A 24 27.47 6.48 50.92
N GLU A 25 27.66 7.60 51.64
CA GLU A 25 28.02 8.01 53.03
C GLU A 25 28.28 9.54 52.95
N SER A 26 28.31 10.24 54.10
CA SER A 26 28.82 11.62 54.35
C SER A 26 27.88 12.81 54.00
N ALA A 27 27.78 13.89 54.78
CA ALA A 27 28.23 14.25 56.13
C ALA A 27 27.55 15.57 56.58
N ASP A 28 27.47 15.76 57.90
CA ASP A 28 27.00 16.93 58.65
C ASP A 28 27.76 18.24 58.40
N VAL A 29 27.14 19.41 58.70
CA VAL A 29 27.73 20.48 59.55
C VAL A 29 26.60 21.29 60.23
N ALA A 30 26.73 21.42 61.55
CA ALA A 30 25.88 22.15 62.50
C ALA A 30 26.35 23.60 62.75
N THR A 31 25.48 24.42 63.35
CA THR A 31 25.89 25.56 64.20
C THR A 31 24.96 25.69 65.41
N GLU A 32 25.59 25.63 66.59
CA GLU A 32 25.09 25.73 67.99
C GLU A 32 24.70 27.19 68.38
N VAL A 33 24.00 27.55 69.47
CA VAL A 33 24.31 27.58 70.94
C VAL A 33 23.14 28.42 71.60
N PRO A 34 22.84 28.52 72.94
CA PRO A 34 23.27 27.79 74.16
C PRO A 34 22.15 27.18 75.03
N ILE A 35 22.60 26.31 75.93
CA ILE A 35 21.92 25.84 77.14
C ILE A 35 22.21 26.81 78.30
N SER A 36 21.20 27.15 79.10
CA SER A 36 21.34 27.61 80.49
C SER A 36 20.55 26.67 81.40
N SER A 37 21.15 26.40 82.54
CA SER A 37 20.83 25.38 83.54
C SER A 37 19.61 25.69 84.40
N ASP A 38 18.90 24.62 84.78
CA ASP A 38 18.64 24.19 86.17
C ASP A 38 17.21 23.71 86.46
N ILE A 39 17.14 22.37 86.60
CA ILE A 39 16.43 21.56 87.62
C ILE A 39 14.92 21.77 87.80
N GLN A 40 14.13 20.77 87.37
CA GLN A 40 13.37 19.92 88.31
C GLN A 40 12.84 18.65 87.64
N GLU A 41 13.13 17.52 88.29
CA GLU A 41 12.46 16.23 88.09
C GLU A 41 10.94 16.39 88.22
N ASP A 42 10.20 15.87 87.25
CA ASP A 42 9.02 15.03 87.48
C ASP A 42 8.46 14.60 86.13
N ALA A 43 8.61 13.30 85.81
CA ALA A 43 7.87 12.69 84.72
C ALA A 43 6.49 12.23 85.23
N PRO A 44 5.43 12.50 84.46
CA PRO A 44 4.53 11.43 84.08
C PRO A 44 4.53 11.26 82.56
N PRO A 45 4.15 10.08 82.03
CA PRO A 45 4.23 9.78 80.62
C PRO A 45 3.29 10.71 79.86
N ASN A 46 3.84 11.47 78.91
CA ASN A 46 3.11 12.43 78.11
C ASN A 46 2.05 11.67 77.28
N MET A 47 0.81 11.60 77.78
CA MET A 47 -0.34 11.24 76.96
C MET A 47 -0.41 12.32 75.88
N PHE A 48 -0.08 11.97 74.63
CA PHE A 48 -0.36 12.85 73.49
C PHE A 48 -1.82 13.30 73.62
N SER A 49 -2.03 14.62 73.68
CA SER A 49 -3.39 15.14 73.77
C SER A 49 -4.18 14.65 72.56
N GLU A 50 -5.49 14.43 72.70
CA GLU A 50 -6.35 14.05 71.58
C GLU A 50 -6.19 15.03 70.40
N ALA A 51 -5.92 16.31 70.72
CA ALA A 51 -5.57 17.33 69.75
C ALA A 51 -4.26 17.04 68.98
N ASP A 52 -3.23 16.51 69.62
CA ASP A 52 -1.96 16.16 68.96
C ASP A 52 -2.10 14.94 68.04
N VAL A 53 -2.89 13.95 68.47
CA VAL A 53 -3.23 12.77 67.65
C VAL A 53 -4.03 13.18 66.42
N LEU A 54 -5.06 14.03 66.60
CA LEU A 54 -5.87 14.58 65.51
C LEU A 54 -5.04 15.45 64.55
N LYS A 55 -4.09 16.24 65.06
CA LYS A 55 -3.18 17.07 64.25
C LYS A 55 -2.25 16.20 63.40
N ARG A 56 -1.78 15.09 63.95
CA ARG A 56 -0.96 14.11 63.21
C ARG A 56 -1.78 13.38 62.15
N GLN A 57 -3.02 12.98 62.44
CA GLN A 57 -3.93 12.40 61.46
C GLN A 57 -4.27 13.38 60.33
N LEU A 58 -4.54 14.66 60.68
CA LEU A 58 -4.80 15.70 59.68
C LEU A 58 -3.60 15.91 58.76
N ASN A 59 -2.38 15.92 59.30
CA ASN A 59 -1.16 16.04 58.50
C ASN A 59 -0.94 14.82 57.61
N LEU A 60 -1.26 13.61 58.10
CA LEU A 60 -1.19 12.38 57.31
C LEU A 60 -2.20 12.42 56.14
N GLU A 61 -3.45 12.81 56.40
CA GLU A 61 -4.50 12.91 55.38
C GLU A 61 -4.22 14.04 54.38
N ARG A 62 -3.64 15.17 54.82
CA ARG A 62 -3.14 16.22 53.92
C ARG A 62 -2.02 15.70 53.02
N GLY A 63 -1.10 14.91 53.57
CA GLY A 63 -0.03 14.28 52.79
C GLY A 63 -0.55 13.27 51.77
N LYS A 64 -1.53 12.44 52.14
CA LYS A 64 -2.21 11.51 51.22
C LYS A 64 -2.95 12.26 50.11
N ARG A 65 -3.66 13.33 50.45
CA ARG A 65 -4.37 14.18 49.50
C ARG A 65 -3.40 14.84 48.50
N ALA A 66 -2.30 15.40 48.97
CA ALA A 66 -1.29 16.02 48.11
C ALA A 66 -0.66 15.02 47.13
N ARG A 67 -0.42 13.77 47.55
CA ARG A 67 0.06 12.70 46.65
C ARG A 67 -0.99 12.32 45.61
N ALA A 68 -2.24 12.14 46.01
CA ALA A 68 -3.34 11.83 45.09
C ALA A 68 -3.59 12.96 44.08
N GLU A 69 -3.46 14.22 44.50
CA GLU A 69 -3.55 15.39 43.63
C GLU A 69 -2.38 15.42 42.62
N MET A 70 -1.14 15.17 43.05
CA MET A 70 0.02 15.04 42.15
C MET A 70 -0.12 13.89 41.14
N GLU A 71 -0.62 12.72 41.56
CA GLU A 71 -0.89 11.60 40.65
C GLU A 71 -2.00 11.92 39.64
N CYS A 72 -3.07 12.60 40.07
CA CYS A 72 -4.12 13.06 39.17
C CYS A 72 -3.60 14.08 38.15
N ASP A 73 -2.72 15.01 38.56
CA ASP A 73 -2.12 15.99 37.67
C ASP A 73 -1.14 15.34 36.68
N ALA A 74 -0.36 14.34 37.13
CA ALA A 74 0.51 13.55 36.27
C ALA A 74 -0.29 12.76 35.21
N LEU A 75 -1.39 12.12 35.62
CA LEU A 75 -2.31 11.45 34.70
C LEU A 75 -2.99 12.44 33.75
N ARG A 76 -3.42 13.61 34.23
CA ARG A 76 -4.02 14.64 33.37
C ARG A 76 -3.03 15.12 32.32
N SER A 77 -1.76 15.29 32.70
CA SER A 77 -0.70 15.67 31.78
C SER A 77 -0.41 14.58 30.73
N SER A 78 -0.60 13.30 31.05
CA SER A 78 -0.37 12.20 30.09
C SER A 78 -1.46 12.07 29.03
N PHE A 79 -2.69 12.53 29.34
CA PHE A 79 -3.78 12.61 28.35
C PHE A 79 -3.79 13.93 27.55
N ASN A 80 -2.90 14.86 27.88
CA ASN A 80 -2.85 16.16 27.24
C ASN A 80 -2.39 16.00 25.77
N GLY A 81 -3.27 16.35 24.83
CA GLY A 81 -3.08 16.13 23.38
C GLY A 81 -3.66 14.82 22.83
N LEU A 82 -4.10 13.88 23.69
CA LEU A 82 -4.81 12.65 23.27
C LEU A 82 -6.33 12.79 23.36
N LEU A 83 -6.83 13.46 24.41
CA LEU A 83 -8.25 13.69 24.65
C LEU A 83 -8.55 15.19 24.74
N ALA A 84 -9.71 15.59 24.23
CA ALA A 84 -10.21 16.95 24.37
C ALA A 84 -10.61 17.24 25.82
N GLU A 85 -10.58 18.52 26.21
CA GLU A 85 -10.89 18.97 27.58
C GLU A 85 -12.28 18.56 28.07
N ASP A 86 -13.27 18.45 27.17
CA ASP A 86 -14.61 17.96 27.51
C ASP A 86 -14.65 16.44 27.72
N GLN A 87 -13.79 15.67 27.03
CA GLN A 87 -13.58 14.22 27.27
C GLN A 87 -12.91 13.97 28.61
N LEU A 88 -11.88 14.74 28.95
CA LEU A 88 -11.23 14.69 30.26
C LEU A 88 -12.19 15.04 31.39
N ARG A 89 -13.03 16.05 31.19
CA ARG A 89 -14.06 16.44 32.16
C ARG A 89 -15.08 15.33 32.43
N VAL A 90 -15.43 14.54 31.41
CA VAL A 90 -16.36 13.40 31.59
C VAL A 90 -15.71 12.27 32.37
N LEU A 91 -14.44 11.95 32.08
CA LEU A 91 -13.68 10.93 32.82
C LEU A 91 -13.55 11.27 34.31
N GLN A 92 -13.43 12.55 34.65
CA GLN A 92 -13.33 13.03 36.03
C GLN A 92 -14.64 13.03 36.82
N LYS A 93 -15.80 12.99 36.16
CA LYS A 93 -17.10 13.11 36.84
C LYS A 93 -17.48 11.87 37.65
N GLY A 94 -16.92 10.69 37.34
CA GLY A 94 -17.23 9.43 38.04
C GLY A 94 -18.71 9.00 37.95
N THR A 95 -19.51 9.60 37.07
CA THR A 95 -20.93 9.27 36.89
C THR A 95 -21.20 8.82 35.46
N MET A 96 -22.16 7.90 35.30
CA MET A 96 -22.62 7.43 33.98
C MET A 96 -23.66 8.36 33.33
N ARG A 97 -24.00 9.51 33.93
CA ARG A 97 -24.93 10.46 33.33
C ARG A 97 -24.25 11.23 32.20
N GLY A 98 -24.91 11.30 31.05
CA GLY A 98 -24.40 11.95 29.85
C GLY A 98 -24.02 13.43 30.09
N SER A 99 -22.97 13.87 29.40
CA SER A 99 -22.55 15.27 29.38
C SER A 99 -22.73 15.85 27.97
N SER A 100 -22.91 17.17 27.88
CA SER A 100 -22.87 17.86 26.61
C SER A 100 -21.44 17.87 26.05
N TRP A 101 -21.31 17.48 24.79
CA TRP A 101 -20.04 17.47 24.05
C TRP A 101 -19.88 18.77 23.26
N THR A 102 -18.65 19.24 23.13
CA THR A 102 -18.35 20.37 22.25
C THR A 102 -18.49 19.96 20.79
N GLN A 103 -18.81 20.92 19.92
CA GLN A 103 -18.92 20.69 18.48
C GLN A 103 -17.63 20.10 17.89
N LYS A 104 -16.47 20.55 18.38
CA LYS A 104 -15.15 20.05 17.98
C LYS A 104 -14.99 18.55 18.31
N THR A 105 -15.29 18.14 19.54
CA THR A 105 -15.21 16.74 19.98
C THR A 105 -16.21 15.86 19.23
N ILE A 106 -17.42 16.37 18.94
CA ILE A 106 -18.39 15.66 18.10
C ILE A 106 -17.82 15.46 16.69
N GLN A 107 -17.27 16.50 16.06
CA GLN A 107 -16.66 16.40 14.74
C GLN A 107 -15.49 15.41 14.72
N GLU A 108 -14.54 15.50 15.64
CA GLU A 108 -13.40 14.56 15.74
C GLU A 108 -13.85 13.12 15.99
N SER A 109 -14.84 12.91 16.87
CA SER A 109 -15.40 11.58 17.11
C SER A 109 -16.13 11.00 15.89
N LEU A 110 -16.82 11.85 15.12
CA LEU A 110 -17.43 11.47 13.85
C LEU A 110 -16.35 11.11 12.82
N LYS A 111 -15.26 11.88 12.74
CA LYS A 111 -14.12 11.57 11.87
C LYS A 111 -13.50 10.22 12.19
N VAL A 112 -13.23 9.93 13.47
CA VAL A 112 -12.71 8.62 13.92
C VAL A 112 -13.71 7.50 13.62
N ARG A 113 -15.00 7.72 13.91
CA ARG A 113 -16.07 6.75 13.64
C ARG A 113 -16.26 6.47 12.14
N LEU A 114 -16.07 7.48 11.29
CA LEU A 114 -16.21 7.38 9.83
C LEU A 114 -14.95 6.80 9.19
N ALA A 115 -13.77 7.09 9.72
CA ALA A 115 -12.50 6.48 9.29
C ALA A 115 -12.44 4.98 9.61
N CYS A 116 -13.16 4.52 10.64
CA CYS A 116 -13.11 3.12 11.11
C CYS A 116 -14.44 2.36 10.96
N GLY A 117 -15.45 2.89 10.26
CA GLY A 117 -16.80 2.32 10.21
C GLY A 117 -17.33 2.04 8.79
N GLY A 118 -18.18 1.03 8.64
CA GLY A 118 -18.77 0.64 7.35
C GLY A 118 -19.66 1.71 6.67
N ARG A 119 -20.04 2.78 7.40
CA ARG A 119 -20.77 3.96 6.87
C ARG A 119 -19.88 5.11 6.41
N GLY A 120 -18.55 5.01 6.55
CA GLY A 120 -17.60 6.00 6.04
C GLY A 120 -17.69 6.21 4.52
N TYR A 121 -18.16 5.19 3.79
CA TYR A 121 -18.31 5.21 2.33
C TYR A 121 -19.34 6.22 1.80
N GLU A 122 -20.37 6.57 2.58
CA GLU A 122 -21.35 7.59 2.15
C GLU A 122 -20.74 9.01 2.07
N TYR A 123 -19.65 9.26 2.79
CA TYR A 123 -18.89 10.52 2.75
C TYR A 123 -17.83 10.55 1.63
N LEU A 124 -17.52 9.41 0.99
CA LEU A 124 -16.47 9.27 -0.03
C LEU A 124 -16.92 9.62 -1.46
N ARG A 125 -17.88 10.52 -1.62
CA ARG A 125 -18.30 11.01 -2.95
C ARG A 125 -17.45 12.17 -3.49
N GLY A 126 -16.46 12.63 -2.73
CA GLY A 126 -15.58 13.73 -3.11
C GLY A 126 -14.16 13.54 -2.57
N ILE A 127 -13.32 14.56 -2.79
CA ILE A 127 -11.97 14.58 -2.26
C ILE A 127 -12.02 14.64 -0.74
N LEU A 128 -11.25 13.77 -0.07
CA LEU A 128 -11.16 13.75 1.38
C LEU A 128 -10.28 14.91 1.89
N GLU A 129 -10.86 16.11 1.95
CA GLU A 129 -10.18 17.37 2.33
C GLU A 129 -9.38 17.26 3.63
N GLU A 130 -9.88 16.48 4.57
CA GLU A 130 -9.33 16.37 5.91
C GLU A 130 -7.95 15.72 5.96
N VAL A 131 -7.55 15.00 4.91
CA VAL A 131 -6.23 14.37 4.82
C VAL A 131 -5.15 15.39 4.42
N PHE A 132 -5.50 16.45 3.68
CA PHE A 132 -4.51 17.39 3.15
C PHE A 132 -3.72 18.15 4.23
N PRO A 133 -4.30 18.59 5.37
CA PRO A 133 -3.51 19.20 6.44
C PRO A 133 -2.46 18.27 7.06
N ALA A 134 -2.83 17.00 7.28
CA ALA A 134 -1.90 15.99 7.80
C ALA A 134 -0.80 15.69 6.78
N LEU A 135 -1.17 15.55 5.50
CA LEU A 135 -0.24 15.34 4.40
C LEU A 135 0.71 16.55 4.24
N ALA A 136 0.20 17.78 4.28
CA ALA A 136 1.00 19.00 4.21
C ALA A 136 2.03 19.08 5.34
N SER A 137 1.63 18.74 6.58
CA SER A 137 2.54 18.69 7.73
C SER A 137 3.67 17.68 7.52
N LYS A 138 3.37 16.53 6.87
CA LYS A 138 4.37 15.52 6.53
C LYS A 138 5.29 16.00 5.39
N VAL A 139 4.73 16.57 4.34
CA VAL A 139 5.48 17.10 3.18
C VAL A 139 6.40 18.24 3.57
N ALA A 140 6.04 19.03 4.59
CA ALA A 140 6.94 20.05 5.14
C ALA A 140 8.25 19.47 5.70
N THR A 141 8.26 18.19 6.10
CA THR A 141 9.47 17.49 6.57
C THR A 141 10.30 16.86 5.45
N PHE A 142 9.80 16.85 4.21
CA PHE A 142 10.43 16.17 3.08
C PHE A 142 11.55 17.01 2.45
N HIS A 143 12.64 16.33 2.10
CA HIS A 143 13.63 16.81 1.15
C HIS A 143 13.02 16.95 -0.24
N ASN A 144 13.70 17.66 -1.15
CA ASN A 144 13.14 17.95 -2.48
C ASN A 144 12.88 16.66 -3.29
N GLU A 145 13.77 15.68 -3.14
CA GLU A 145 13.73 14.39 -3.82
C GLU A 145 12.57 13.51 -3.32
N GLU A 146 12.11 13.72 -2.08
CA GLU A 146 11.01 12.97 -1.47
C GLU A 146 9.62 13.54 -1.83
N ARG A 147 9.59 14.71 -2.50
CA ARG A 147 8.34 15.37 -2.89
C ARG A 147 7.75 14.82 -4.19
N TYR A 148 8.53 14.07 -4.97
CA TYR A 148 8.02 13.42 -6.17
C TYR A 148 7.05 12.30 -5.82
N ALA A 149 5.88 12.33 -6.45
CA ALA A 149 4.79 11.42 -6.16
C ALA A 149 4.12 10.90 -7.44
N VAL A 150 3.58 9.70 -7.34
CA VAL A 150 2.77 9.05 -8.38
C VAL A 150 1.34 8.91 -7.85
N LEU A 151 0.38 9.33 -8.65
CA LEU A 151 -1.04 9.13 -8.34
C LEU A 151 -1.49 7.76 -8.88
N MET A 152 -1.87 6.86 -7.99
CA MET A 152 -2.42 5.55 -8.36
C MET A 152 -3.95 5.58 -8.35
N LEU A 153 -4.57 5.06 -9.41
CA LEU A 153 -6.01 4.93 -9.54
C LEU A 153 -6.40 3.46 -9.75
N ASP A 154 -7.40 3.00 -8.99
CA ASP A 154 -8.06 1.72 -9.23
C ASP A 154 -9.57 1.86 -9.03
N GLU A 155 -10.34 0.98 -9.66
CA GLU A 155 -11.81 0.96 -9.54
C GLU A 155 -12.27 -0.15 -8.58
N ILE A 156 -13.27 0.17 -7.76
CA ILE A 156 -13.96 -0.82 -6.92
C ILE A 156 -15.33 -1.06 -7.50
N GLN A 157 -15.66 -2.33 -7.76
CA GLN A 157 -16.97 -2.72 -8.25
C GLN A 157 -17.99 -2.68 -7.11
N LEU A 158 -19.02 -1.85 -7.25
CA LEU A 158 -20.14 -1.76 -6.32
C LEU A 158 -21.34 -2.53 -6.86
N THR A 159 -22.16 -3.09 -5.96
CA THR A 159 -23.43 -3.70 -6.36
C THR A 159 -24.35 -2.61 -6.92
N PRO A 160 -24.81 -2.71 -8.18
CA PRO A 160 -25.73 -1.73 -8.74
C PRO A 160 -27.02 -1.69 -7.92
N GLY A 161 -27.45 -0.48 -7.56
CA GLY A 161 -28.67 -0.27 -6.80
C GLY A 161 -29.12 1.18 -6.93
N LEU A 162 -30.43 1.39 -6.93
CA LEU A 162 -30.98 2.70 -6.63
C LEU A 162 -31.02 2.84 -5.12
N ASP A 163 -30.42 3.91 -4.62
CA ASP A 163 -30.61 4.32 -3.24
C ASP A 163 -31.34 5.67 -3.21
N TYR A 164 -32.05 5.96 -2.12
CA TYR A 164 -32.71 7.25 -1.94
C TYR A 164 -32.14 7.93 -0.72
N ASP A 165 -31.39 9.01 -0.95
CA ASP A 165 -30.88 9.82 0.14
C ASP A 165 -32.03 10.68 0.69
N ILE A 166 -32.48 10.32 1.90
CA ILE A 166 -33.55 11.01 2.61
C ILE A 166 -33.16 12.46 2.94
N THR A 167 -31.86 12.73 3.08
CA THR A 167 -31.31 14.04 3.44
C THR A 167 -31.35 15.00 2.27
N THR A 168 -30.88 14.57 1.09
CA THR A 168 -30.90 15.38 -0.13
C THR A 168 -32.22 15.24 -0.90
N ARG A 169 -33.10 14.33 -0.47
CA ARG A 169 -34.35 13.96 -1.13
C ARG A 169 -34.17 13.55 -2.60
N SER A 170 -33.02 12.97 -2.92
CA SER A 170 -32.65 12.61 -4.29
C SER A 170 -32.38 11.11 -4.41
N VAL A 171 -32.78 10.55 -5.55
CA VAL A 171 -32.33 9.22 -5.95
C VAL A 171 -30.83 9.29 -6.27
N ILE A 172 -30.07 8.39 -5.66
CA ILE A 172 -28.68 8.14 -5.95
C ILE A 172 -28.63 7.01 -6.98
N ALA A 173 -28.25 7.36 -8.20
CA ALA A 173 -27.94 6.41 -9.25
C ALA A 173 -26.92 7.07 -10.17
N GLU A 174 -25.63 6.90 -9.89
CA GLU A 174 -24.57 7.42 -10.75
C GLU A 174 -23.87 6.28 -11.47
N SER A 175 -23.79 6.39 -12.80
CA SER A 175 -22.93 5.56 -13.63
C SER A 175 -21.55 6.21 -13.74
N PHE A 176 -20.52 5.39 -13.94
CA PHE A 176 -19.16 5.88 -14.19
C PHE A 176 -19.10 6.88 -15.35
N ASP A 177 -18.48 8.03 -15.12
CA ASP A 177 -18.24 9.07 -16.11
C ASP A 177 -16.76 9.46 -16.11
N ALA A 178 -16.07 9.13 -17.20
CA ALA A 178 -14.65 9.37 -17.35
C ALA A 178 -14.26 10.85 -17.28
N ALA A 179 -15.13 11.77 -17.74
CA ALA A 179 -14.85 13.19 -17.73
C ALA A 179 -14.88 13.74 -16.30
N LYS A 180 -15.91 13.38 -15.53
CA LYS A 180 -16.02 13.76 -14.11
C LYS A 180 -14.85 13.23 -13.28
N VAL A 181 -14.46 11.97 -13.50
CA VAL A 181 -13.31 11.37 -12.80
C VAL A 181 -12.01 12.08 -13.19
N LEU A 182 -11.82 12.45 -14.46
CA LEU A 182 -10.65 13.18 -14.91
C LEU A 182 -10.55 14.58 -14.28
N ASP A 183 -11.67 15.30 -14.18
CA ASP A 183 -11.71 16.61 -13.53
C ASP A 183 -11.37 16.49 -12.02
N LEU A 184 -11.89 15.45 -11.36
CA LEU A 184 -11.55 15.12 -9.97
C LEU A 184 -10.06 14.79 -9.81
N LEU A 185 -9.48 13.99 -10.71
CA LEU A 185 -8.05 13.68 -10.70
C LEU A 185 -7.20 14.95 -10.83
N PHE A 186 -7.57 15.86 -11.72
CA PHE A 186 -6.85 17.12 -11.91
C PHE A 186 -6.99 18.06 -10.72
N GLU A 187 -8.13 18.05 -10.04
CA GLU A 187 -8.30 18.78 -8.77
C GLU A 187 -7.41 18.18 -7.67
N ILE A 188 -7.35 16.85 -7.53
CA ILE A 188 -6.47 16.17 -6.57
C ILE A 188 -5.00 16.54 -6.83
N ILE A 189 -4.56 16.51 -8.09
CA ILE A 189 -3.19 16.90 -8.46
C ILE A 189 -2.90 18.35 -8.06
N ARG A 190 -3.80 19.28 -8.38
CA ARG A 190 -3.64 20.70 -8.01
C ARG A 190 -3.50 20.91 -6.50
N ARG A 191 -4.20 20.11 -5.70
CA ARG A 191 -4.12 20.15 -4.23
C ARG A 191 -2.88 19.47 -3.66
N CYS A 192 -2.40 18.40 -4.29
CA CYS A 192 -1.13 17.79 -3.91
C CYS A 192 0.04 18.78 -4.19
N GLU A 193 -0.03 19.49 -5.32
CA GLU A 193 0.97 20.50 -5.69
C GLU A 193 0.92 21.72 -4.77
N SER A 194 -0.26 22.15 -4.33
CA SER A 194 -0.36 23.30 -3.39
C SER A 194 0.25 23.02 -2.01
N ILE A 195 0.36 21.76 -1.60
CA ILE A 195 1.02 21.35 -0.35
C ILE A 195 2.51 21.00 -0.56
N GLY A 196 3.02 21.11 -1.79
CA GLY A 196 4.44 20.93 -2.12
C GLY A 196 4.85 19.53 -2.59
N LEU A 197 3.91 18.67 -2.98
CA LEU A 197 4.21 17.43 -3.72
C LEU A 197 4.29 17.70 -5.22
N SER A 198 5.20 17.01 -5.93
CA SER A 198 5.30 17.06 -7.38
C SER A 198 4.70 15.79 -7.99
N VAL A 199 3.50 15.88 -8.57
CA VAL A 199 2.76 14.73 -9.11
C VAL A 199 2.86 14.69 -10.64
N ASP A 200 3.94 14.10 -11.14
CA ASP A 200 4.21 14.05 -12.59
C ASP A 200 3.63 12.82 -13.29
N CYS A 201 3.02 11.89 -12.55
CA CYS A 201 2.65 10.59 -13.09
C CYS A 201 1.33 10.06 -12.52
N ILE A 202 0.50 9.50 -13.41
CA ILE A 202 -0.69 8.70 -13.09
C ILE A 202 -0.46 7.26 -13.52
N THR A 203 -0.76 6.31 -12.63
CA THR A 203 -0.83 4.88 -12.96
C THR A 203 -2.21 4.31 -12.68
N SER A 204 -2.72 3.50 -13.60
CA SER A 204 -3.99 2.82 -13.45
C SER A 204 -3.95 1.45 -14.12
N ASP A 205 -4.95 0.62 -13.86
CA ASP A 205 -5.19 -0.57 -14.67
C ASP A 205 -5.65 -0.21 -16.10
N MET A 206 -5.93 -1.23 -16.91
CA MET A 206 -6.47 -1.05 -18.27
C MET A 206 -7.97 -1.35 -18.36
N GLY A 207 -8.75 -1.07 -17.32
CA GLY A 207 -10.21 -1.11 -17.35
C GLY A 207 -10.79 -0.18 -18.42
N GLY A 208 -12.01 -0.46 -18.87
CA GLY A 208 -12.68 0.33 -19.92
C GLY A 208 -12.88 1.80 -19.52
N GLY A 209 -13.15 2.05 -18.23
CA GLY A 209 -13.28 3.38 -17.65
C GLY A 209 -11.95 4.14 -17.67
N ASN A 210 -10.87 3.51 -17.21
CA ASN A 210 -9.52 4.09 -17.23
C ASN A 210 -9.03 4.38 -18.65
N GLN A 211 -9.27 3.47 -19.60
CA GLN A 211 -8.99 3.73 -21.01
C GLN A 211 -9.81 4.89 -21.60
N ALA A 212 -11.02 5.16 -21.08
CA ALA A 212 -11.79 6.34 -21.48
C ALA A 212 -11.15 7.63 -20.96
N ILE A 213 -10.68 7.66 -19.71
CA ILE A 213 -9.92 8.77 -19.13
C ILE A 213 -8.67 9.08 -19.97
N TRP A 214 -7.92 8.04 -20.34
CA TRP A 214 -6.71 8.17 -21.16
C TRP A 214 -7.01 8.80 -22.52
N ARG A 215 -8.09 8.37 -23.18
CA ARG A 215 -8.53 8.91 -24.48
C ARG A 215 -8.91 10.39 -24.41
N LEU A 216 -9.52 10.86 -23.32
CA LEU A 216 -9.85 12.28 -23.12
C LEU A 216 -8.60 13.19 -23.13
N ARG A 217 -7.43 12.65 -22.77
CA ARG A 217 -6.14 13.35 -22.83
C ARG A 217 -5.28 12.92 -24.02
N GLY A 218 -5.83 12.16 -24.96
CA GLY A 218 -5.13 11.72 -26.16
C GLY A 218 -4.01 10.71 -25.90
N ILE A 219 -4.04 10.05 -24.73
CA ILE A 219 -3.10 9.00 -24.34
C ILE A 219 -3.53 7.70 -25.04
N MET A 220 -2.66 7.18 -25.90
CA MET A 220 -2.92 5.95 -26.63
C MET A 220 -1.64 5.38 -27.26
N ALA A 221 -1.66 4.07 -27.45
CA ALA A 221 -0.70 3.37 -28.30
C ALA A 221 -1.46 2.52 -29.31
N THR A 222 -1.11 2.67 -30.58
CA THR A 222 -1.64 1.87 -31.68
C THR A 222 -0.51 1.10 -32.33
N LYS A 223 -0.86 0.12 -33.17
CA LYS A 223 0.13 -0.71 -33.86
C LYS A 223 1.08 0.12 -34.74
N TYR A 224 0.56 1.10 -35.46
CA TYR A 224 1.31 1.87 -36.47
C TYR A 224 1.61 3.32 -36.04
N GLY A 225 0.96 3.81 -34.99
CA GLY A 225 1.13 5.19 -34.51
C GLY A 225 2.23 5.31 -33.47
N ARG A 226 2.81 6.52 -33.38
CA ARG A 226 3.70 6.86 -32.27
C ARG A 226 2.89 6.86 -30.97
N PRO A 227 3.34 6.15 -29.92
CA PRO A 227 2.65 6.16 -28.63
C PRO A 227 2.64 7.57 -28.05
N ARG A 228 1.47 7.99 -27.57
CA ARG A 228 1.30 9.23 -26.80
C ARG A 228 1.07 8.83 -25.35
N THR A 229 2.01 9.19 -24.48
CA THR A 229 2.03 8.77 -23.07
C THR A 229 1.98 9.94 -22.09
N THR A 230 1.93 11.17 -22.59
CA THR A 230 1.91 12.38 -21.78
C THR A 230 0.81 13.34 -22.23
N CYS A 231 0.36 14.18 -21.30
CA CYS A 231 -0.45 15.36 -21.59
C CYS A 231 0.07 16.58 -20.81
N PRO A 232 -0.36 17.82 -21.14
CA PRO A 232 0.05 19.00 -20.38
C PRO A 232 -0.34 18.89 -18.89
N HIS A 233 0.59 19.23 -18.00
CA HIS A 233 0.34 19.16 -16.57
C HIS A 233 -0.73 20.18 -16.13
N PRO A 234 -1.71 19.80 -15.27
CA PRO A 234 -2.83 20.68 -14.89
C PRO A 234 -2.40 21.93 -14.11
N CYS A 235 -1.21 21.95 -13.53
CA CYS A 235 -0.66 23.11 -12.81
C CYS A 235 0.17 24.08 -13.69
N GLY A 236 0.27 23.87 -15.01
CA GLY A 236 0.64 24.93 -15.96
C GLY A 236 2.13 25.31 -16.11
N ASN A 237 3.08 24.50 -15.65
CA ASN A 237 4.51 24.88 -15.59
C ASN A 237 5.40 24.32 -16.72
N ASN A 238 4.85 24.18 -17.94
CA ASN A 238 5.53 23.46 -19.05
C ASN A 238 5.96 22.01 -18.70
N ARG A 239 5.40 21.47 -17.61
CA ARG A 239 5.56 20.08 -17.18
C ARG A 239 4.59 19.19 -17.94
N SER A 240 4.99 17.94 -18.11
CA SER A 240 4.16 16.90 -18.69
C SER A 240 3.64 15.98 -17.58
N LEU A 241 2.37 15.58 -17.68
CA LEU A 241 1.78 14.56 -16.84
C LEU A 241 1.84 13.22 -17.59
N HIS A 242 2.57 12.26 -17.02
CA HIS A 242 2.85 10.95 -17.58
C HIS A 242 1.78 9.93 -17.20
N PHE A 243 1.47 9.01 -18.12
CA PHE A 243 0.52 7.92 -17.88
C PHE A 243 1.22 6.57 -18.02
N LEU A 244 0.98 5.68 -17.05
CA LEU A 244 1.45 4.29 -17.04
C LEU A 244 0.29 3.33 -16.81
N ALA A 245 0.37 2.15 -17.43
CA ALA A 245 -0.45 1.03 -17.02
C ALA A 245 0.25 0.28 -15.88
N ASP A 246 -0.54 -0.24 -14.94
CA ASP A 246 0.00 -1.07 -13.88
C ASP A 246 0.60 -2.38 -14.44
N ALA A 247 1.91 -2.55 -14.27
CA ALA A 247 2.66 -3.69 -14.79
C ALA A 247 2.17 -5.05 -14.23
N PRO A 248 1.89 -5.20 -12.92
CA PRO A 248 1.21 -6.38 -12.38
C PRO A 248 -0.12 -6.72 -13.06
N HIS A 249 -0.97 -5.73 -13.35
CA HIS A 249 -2.21 -5.91 -14.11
C HIS A 249 -1.93 -6.36 -15.55
N LEU A 250 -0.92 -5.81 -16.22
CA LEU A 250 -0.50 -6.26 -17.56
C LEU A 250 -0.04 -7.73 -17.54
N LEU A 251 0.76 -8.15 -16.55
CA LEU A 251 1.21 -9.54 -16.41
C LEU A 251 0.02 -10.50 -16.20
N LYS A 252 -0.95 -10.13 -15.35
CA LYS A 252 -2.19 -10.89 -15.14
C LYS A 252 -3.00 -11.03 -16.43
N ASN A 253 -3.08 -9.97 -17.21
CA ASN A 253 -3.78 -9.97 -18.50
C ASN A 253 -3.09 -10.89 -19.51
N LEU A 254 -1.75 -10.90 -19.57
CA LEU A 254 -1.00 -11.75 -20.50
C LEU A 254 -1.21 -13.22 -20.18
N ARG A 255 -1.10 -13.58 -18.90
CA ARG A 255 -1.44 -14.94 -18.41
C ARG A 255 -2.87 -15.27 -18.80
N GLY A 256 -3.79 -14.33 -18.65
CA GLY A 256 -5.18 -14.49 -19.06
C GLY A 256 -5.37 -14.80 -20.56
N HIS A 257 -4.53 -14.28 -21.44
CA HIS A 257 -4.57 -14.62 -22.87
C HIS A 257 -4.08 -16.06 -23.13
N LEU A 258 -2.97 -16.46 -22.50
CA LEU A 258 -2.45 -17.84 -22.57
C LEU A 258 -3.45 -18.88 -22.04
N VAL A 259 -4.00 -18.64 -20.85
CA VAL A 259 -4.95 -19.55 -20.19
C VAL A 259 -6.25 -19.72 -20.97
N ARG A 260 -6.72 -18.65 -21.64
CA ARG A 260 -7.88 -18.75 -22.55
C ARG A 260 -7.55 -19.48 -23.86
N GLN A 261 -6.33 -20.00 -23.99
CA GLN A 261 -5.82 -20.70 -25.15
C GLN A 261 -6.00 -19.87 -26.44
N GLN A 262 -5.75 -18.56 -26.33
CA GLN A 262 -5.66 -17.68 -27.48
C GLN A 262 -4.32 -17.89 -28.17
N LYS A 263 -4.29 -17.83 -29.50
CA LYS A 263 -3.04 -18.00 -30.23
C LYS A 263 -2.25 -16.71 -30.13
N ILE A 264 -1.09 -16.79 -29.49
CA ILE A 264 -0.11 -15.71 -29.43
C ILE A 264 0.95 -16.04 -30.48
N LEU A 265 0.98 -15.25 -31.57
CA LEU A 265 1.89 -15.44 -32.68
C LEU A 265 2.91 -14.30 -32.73
N LEU A 266 4.19 -14.66 -32.71
CA LEU A 266 5.30 -13.77 -32.99
C LEU A 266 5.33 -13.44 -34.48
N ASP A 267 5.90 -12.29 -34.81
CA ASP A 267 6.18 -11.90 -36.19
C ASP A 267 7.45 -12.59 -36.72
N ASP A 268 7.57 -12.65 -38.05
CA ASP A 268 8.65 -13.38 -38.71
C ASP A 268 10.03 -12.76 -38.45
N ASP A 269 10.11 -11.45 -38.21
CA ASP A 269 11.36 -10.78 -37.87
C ASP A 269 11.84 -11.16 -36.47
N THR A 270 10.93 -11.18 -35.49
CA THR A 270 11.22 -11.68 -34.13
C THR A 270 11.70 -13.13 -34.17
N VAL A 271 11.02 -14.00 -34.93
CA VAL A 271 11.39 -15.42 -35.06
C VAL A 271 12.77 -15.57 -35.68
N ARG A 272 13.05 -14.86 -36.78
CA ARG A 272 14.33 -14.91 -37.49
C ARG A 272 15.48 -14.33 -36.66
N LYS A 273 15.29 -13.16 -36.04
CA LYS A 273 16.30 -12.49 -35.19
C LYS A 273 16.73 -13.38 -34.03
N ASN A 274 15.80 -14.11 -33.43
CA ASN A 274 16.03 -14.95 -32.26
C ASN A 274 16.23 -16.44 -32.58
N LYS A 275 16.22 -16.82 -33.87
CA LYS A 275 16.35 -18.21 -34.35
C LYS A 275 15.34 -19.17 -33.67
N LEU A 276 14.09 -18.74 -33.58
CA LEU A 276 13.04 -19.52 -32.93
C LEU A 276 12.52 -20.62 -33.89
N PRO A 277 12.22 -21.82 -33.37
CA PRO A 277 11.75 -22.95 -34.20
C PRO A 277 10.32 -22.79 -34.70
N SER A 278 9.51 -21.97 -34.03
CA SER A 278 8.13 -21.68 -34.42
C SER A 278 7.78 -20.22 -34.13
N ASN A 279 6.65 -19.75 -34.65
CA ASN A 279 6.11 -18.44 -34.33
C ASN A 279 5.01 -18.47 -33.26
N GLU A 280 4.60 -19.66 -32.79
CA GLU A 280 3.48 -19.81 -31.86
C GLU A 280 3.96 -19.98 -30.41
N VAL A 281 3.44 -19.15 -29.51
CA VAL A 281 3.59 -19.32 -28.06
C VAL A 281 2.41 -20.13 -27.56
N SER A 282 2.69 -21.38 -27.16
CA SER A 282 1.66 -22.33 -26.74
C SER A 282 1.71 -22.65 -25.25
N ILE A 283 0.54 -22.70 -24.62
CA ILE A 283 0.37 -23.15 -23.23
C ILE A 283 0.61 -24.65 -23.06
N LYS A 284 0.51 -25.44 -24.14
CA LYS A 284 0.74 -26.90 -24.17
C LYS A 284 2.06 -27.27 -23.47
N TYR A 285 3.14 -26.55 -23.77
CA TYR A 285 4.45 -26.85 -23.21
C TYR A 285 4.55 -26.55 -21.71
N LEU A 286 3.74 -25.60 -21.20
CA LEU A 286 3.65 -25.30 -19.76
C LEU A 286 2.88 -26.39 -19.02
N GLU A 287 1.84 -26.96 -19.65
CA GLU A 287 1.08 -28.10 -19.12
C GLU A 287 1.98 -29.34 -19.07
N GLN A 288 2.70 -29.65 -20.15
CA GLN A 288 3.68 -30.74 -20.20
C GLN A 288 4.77 -30.59 -19.13
N LEU A 289 5.30 -29.38 -18.93
CA LEU A 289 6.26 -29.12 -17.87
C LEU A 289 5.66 -29.44 -16.50
N CYS A 290 4.43 -29.02 -16.20
CA CYS A 290 3.78 -29.33 -14.92
C CYS A 290 3.65 -30.85 -14.70
N GLU A 291 3.24 -31.60 -15.72
CA GLU A 291 3.06 -33.05 -15.63
C GLU A 291 4.38 -33.81 -15.42
N ILE A 292 5.45 -33.36 -16.08
CA ILE A 292 6.79 -33.93 -15.90
C ILE A 292 7.31 -33.60 -14.50
N ASP A 293 7.21 -32.34 -14.09
CA ASP A 293 7.74 -31.83 -12.82
C ASP A 293 7.01 -32.42 -11.60
N GLU A 294 5.74 -32.82 -11.74
CA GLU A 294 4.99 -33.49 -10.69
C GLU A 294 5.50 -34.92 -10.41
N LYS A 295 6.05 -35.60 -11.41
CA LYS A 295 6.62 -36.96 -11.28
C LYS A 295 8.01 -36.96 -10.66
N HIS A 296 8.69 -35.81 -10.59
CA HIS A 296 10.03 -35.68 -10.04
C HIS A 296 10.01 -35.21 -8.58
N SER A 297 10.86 -35.83 -7.75
CA SER A 297 11.07 -35.41 -6.35
C SER A 297 11.76 -34.05 -6.27
N LEU A 298 12.77 -33.82 -7.12
CA LEU A 298 13.43 -32.53 -7.31
C LEU A 298 12.82 -31.81 -8.50
N LYS A 299 12.08 -30.74 -8.20
CA LYS A 299 11.31 -29.98 -9.18
C LYS A 299 12.15 -28.93 -9.87
N LEU A 300 12.08 -28.88 -11.19
CA LEU A 300 12.68 -27.85 -12.06
C LEU A 300 11.96 -26.50 -11.89
N ALA A 301 10.62 -26.53 -11.79
CA ALA A 301 9.79 -25.33 -11.68
C ALA A 301 8.82 -25.43 -10.48
N PRO A 302 9.32 -25.46 -9.23
CA PRO A 302 8.52 -25.78 -8.05
C PRO A 302 7.37 -24.80 -7.78
N ARG A 303 7.46 -23.57 -8.30
CA ARG A 303 6.42 -22.53 -8.17
C ARG A 303 5.31 -22.67 -9.19
N LEU A 304 5.57 -23.32 -10.33
CA LEU A 304 4.55 -23.58 -11.34
C LEU A 304 3.70 -24.78 -10.90
N LYS A 305 2.39 -24.67 -11.08
CA LYS A 305 1.39 -25.68 -10.72
C LYS A 305 0.29 -25.65 -11.77
N LEU A 306 -0.34 -26.80 -12.02
CA LEU A 306 -1.40 -26.91 -13.03
C LEU A 306 -2.58 -25.96 -12.76
N LYS A 307 -2.91 -25.71 -11.48
CA LYS A 307 -3.92 -24.70 -11.09
C LYS A 307 -3.62 -23.27 -11.56
N HIS A 308 -2.35 -22.93 -11.80
CA HIS A 308 -1.98 -21.61 -12.32
C HIS A 308 -2.29 -21.47 -13.82
N LEU A 309 -2.37 -22.60 -14.54
CA LEU A 309 -2.76 -22.69 -15.95
C LEU A 309 -4.29 -22.83 -16.11
N ASN A 310 -5.00 -23.22 -15.05
CA ASN A 310 -6.47 -23.26 -14.96
C ASN A 310 -6.99 -22.48 -13.73
N PRO A 311 -6.76 -21.16 -13.64
CA PRO A 311 -7.10 -20.36 -12.46
C PRO A 311 -8.62 -20.15 -12.29
N SER A 312 -9.08 -20.28 -11.05
CA SER A 312 -10.41 -19.84 -10.59
C SER A 312 -10.58 -18.31 -10.70
N HIS A 313 -11.81 -17.80 -10.47
CA HIS A 313 -12.07 -16.35 -10.52
C HIS A 313 -11.16 -15.55 -9.57
N TYR A 314 -10.97 -16.02 -8.34
CA TYR A 314 -10.11 -15.35 -7.35
C TYR A 314 -8.62 -15.44 -7.73
N GLU A 315 -8.16 -16.58 -8.24
CA GLU A 315 -6.76 -16.77 -8.63
C GLU A 315 -6.36 -15.94 -9.86
N LYS A 316 -7.33 -15.56 -10.71
CA LYS A 316 -7.10 -14.60 -11.81
C LYS A 316 -6.66 -13.24 -11.27
N MET A 317 -7.11 -12.83 -10.09
CA MET A 317 -6.73 -11.54 -9.49
C MET A 317 -5.38 -11.58 -8.79
N ASN A 318 -4.89 -12.77 -8.45
CA ASN A 318 -3.59 -12.95 -7.81
C ASN A 318 -2.44 -12.77 -8.82
N VAL A 319 -1.56 -11.80 -8.57
CA VAL A 319 -0.36 -11.53 -9.39
C VAL A 319 0.66 -12.65 -9.24
N GLY A 320 0.76 -13.26 -8.05
CA GLY A 320 1.71 -14.34 -7.77
C GLY A 320 1.53 -15.55 -8.67
N THR A 321 0.30 -15.86 -9.10
CA THR A 321 0.06 -16.96 -10.04
C THR A 321 0.53 -16.62 -11.46
N ALA A 322 0.41 -15.35 -11.88
CA ALA A 322 0.95 -14.89 -13.16
C ALA A 322 2.49 -14.86 -13.16
N TYR A 323 3.08 -14.40 -12.05
CA TYR A 323 4.54 -14.42 -11.86
C TYR A 323 5.11 -15.85 -11.81
N ALA A 324 4.35 -16.82 -11.29
CA ALA A 324 4.75 -18.22 -11.31
C ALA A 324 4.79 -18.81 -12.73
N VAL A 325 3.91 -18.33 -13.63
CA VAL A 325 3.90 -18.73 -15.06
C VAL A 325 5.04 -18.05 -15.81
N PHE A 326 5.14 -16.72 -15.69
CA PHE A 326 6.18 -15.93 -16.34
C PHE A 326 7.41 -15.82 -15.44
N ASN A 327 8.16 -16.91 -15.32
CA ASN A 327 9.36 -16.95 -14.50
C ASN A 327 10.56 -17.48 -15.29
N HIS A 328 11.75 -16.94 -15.01
CA HIS A 328 13.00 -17.43 -15.60
C HIS A 328 13.20 -18.94 -15.38
N ALA A 329 12.87 -19.47 -14.20
CA ALA A 329 12.99 -20.90 -13.91
C ALA A 329 12.10 -21.76 -14.83
N VAL A 330 10.92 -21.27 -15.21
CA VAL A 330 10.02 -21.96 -16.14
C VAL A 330 10.63 -21.99 -17.55
N ALA A 331 11.15 -20.85 -18.02
CA ALA A 331 11.84 -20.79 -19.31
C ALA A 331 13.05 -21.74 -19.35
N SER A 332 13.88 -21.73 -18.31
CA SER A 332 15.05 -22.60 -18.20
C SER A 332 14.68 -24.09 -18.10
N ALA A 333 13.60 -24.42 -17.38
CA ALA A 333 13.09 -25.78 -17.33
C ALA A 333 12.62 -26.30 -18.70
N LEU A 334 11.91 -25.46 -19.47
CA LEU A 334 11.52 -25.82 -20.84
C LEU A 334 12.74 -26.08 -21.73
N ARG A 335 13.75 -25.20 -21.70
CA ARG A 335 14.99 -25.39 -22.48
C ARG A 335 15.69 -26.71 -22.13
N LEU A 336 15.79 -27.02 -20.83
CA LEU A 336 16.39 -28.27 -20.37
C LEU A 336 15.61 -29.51 -20.85
N LEU A 337 14.27 -29.46 -20.83
CA LEU A 337 13.46 -30.59 -21.28
C LEU A 337 13.55 -30.81 -22.79
N VAL A 338 13.71 -29.74 -23.59
CA VAL A 338 13.99 -29.84 -25.03
C VAL A 338 15.35 -30.51 -25.25
N GLU A 339 16.38 -30.05 -24.55
CA GLU A 339 17.74 -30.62 -24.66
C GLU A 339 17.77 -32.11 -24.28
N GLN A 340 16.94 -32.52 -23.31
CA GLN A 340 16.76 -33.92 -22.92
C GLN A 340 15.88 -34.73 -23.88
N GLY A 341 15.34 -34.13 -24.94
CA GLY A 341 14.41 -34.79 -25.88
C GLY A 341 13.08 -35.20 -25.26
N LYS A 342 12.68 -34.59 -24.13
CA LYS A 342 11.43 -34.91 -23.42
C LYS A 342 10.23 -34.12 -23.92
N ILE A 343 10.46 -32.96 -24.54
CA ILE A 343 9.42 -32.12 -25.15
C ILE A 343 9.89 -31.62 -26.53
N ASP A 344 8.94 -31.25 -27.38
CA ASP A 344 9.20 -30.81 -28.76
C ASP A 344 10.08 -29.55 -28.81
N GLU A 345 10.95 -29.41 -29.83
CA GLU A 345 11.81 -28.24 -30.00
C GLU A 345 11.03 -26.92 -30.09
N GLU A 346 9.80 -26.96 -30.61
CA GLU A 346 8.88 -25.81 -30.67
C GLU A 346 8.65 -25.16 -29.29
N ALA A 347 8.86 -25.89 -28.18
CA ALA A 347 8.79 -25.34 -26.83
C ALA A 347 9.81 -24.21 -26.57
N LEU A 348 10.91 -24.15 -27.33
CA LEU A 348 11.91 -23.07 -27.21
C LEU A 348 11.31 -21.69 -27.51
N THR A 349 10.31 -21.61 -28.39
CA THR A 349 9.58 -20.37 -28.68
C THR A 349 8.82 -19.89 -27.43
N THR A 350 8.10 -20.79 -26.76
CA THR A 350 7.41 -20.47 -25.48
C THR A 350 8.42 -20.13 -24.38
N ALA A 351 9.53 -20.86 -24.29
CA ALA A 351 10.58 -20.59 -23.31
C ALA A 351 11.18 -19.19 -23.49
N TRP A 352 11.51 -18.82 -24.72
CA TRP A 352 12.00 -17.47 -25.05
C TRP A 352 10.99 -16.41 -24.63
N PHE A 353 9.72 -16.57 -25.01
CA PHE A 353 8.66 -15.60 -24.69
C PHE A 353 8.48 -15.41 -23.18
N VAL A 354 8.42 -16.51 -22.42
CA VAL A 354 8.31 -16.49 -20.95
C VAL A 354 9.48 -15.71 -20.33
N ASP A 355 10.69 -15.91 -20.85
CA ASP A 355 11.89 -15.24 -20.37
C ASP A 355 11.89 -13.74 -20.69
N GLN A 356 11.44 -13.36 -21.90
CA GLN A 356 11.30 -11.95 -22.28
C GLN A 356 10.31 -11.23 -21.36
N VAL A 357 9.14 -11.83 -21.12
CA VAL A 357 8.12 -11.26 -20.23
C VAL A 357 8.65 -11.14 -18.80
N PHE A 358 9.37 -12.15 -18.31
CA PHE A 358 9.97 -12.12 -16.98
C PHE A 358 11.00 -10.99 -16.84
N LYS A 359 11.89 -10.83 -17.83
CA LYS A 359 12.90 -9.77 -17.83
C LYS A 359 12.26 -8.38 -17.89
N TRP A 360 11.26 -8.17 -18.74
CA TRP A 360 10.48 -6.93 -18.78
C TRP A 360 9.82 -6.65 -17.44
N PHE A 361 9.10 -7.62 -16.86
CA PHE A 361 8.41 -7.44 -15.60
C PHE A 361 9.38 -7.12 -14.44
N SER A 362 10.55 -7.76 -14.43
CA SER A 362 11.60 -7.51 -13.43
C SER A 362 12.18 -6.10 -13.52
N LEU A 363 12.35 -5.56 -14.74
CA LEU A 363 12.78 -4.18 -14.95
C LEU A 363 11.71 -3.18 -14.50
N MET A 364 10.45 -3.39 -14.93
CA MET A 364 9.34 -2.50 -14.63
C MET A 364 8.91 -2.49 -13.15
N THR A 365 9.29 -3.52 -12.38
CA THR A 365 8.94 -3.66 -10.95
C THR A 365 10.16 -3.68 -10.04
N SER A 366 11.34 -3.31 -10.55
CA SER A 366 12.57 -3.27 -9.78
C SER A 366 12.43 -2.32 -8.59
N ARG A 367 12.88 -2.78 -7.42
CA ARG A 367 12.97 -1.97 -6.19
C ARG A 367 14.39 -1.62 -5.80
N THR A 368 15.37 -2.02 -6.62
CA THR A 368 16.79 -1.84 -6.33
C THR A 368 17.41 -0.91 -7.36
N PRO A 369 18.13 0.14 -6.95
CA PRO A 369 18.74 1.10 -7.85
C PRO A 369 19.88 0.50 -8.69
N THR A 370 20.29 -0.75 -8.43
CA THR A 370 21.33 -1.46 -9.17
C THR A 370 20.81 -2.28 -10.36
N MET A 371 19.51 -2.51 -10.47
CA MET A 371 18.94 -3.44 -11.46
C MET A 371 18.09 -2.78 -12.55
N ALA A 372 17.79 -1.48 -12.45
CA ALA A 372 16.98 -0.81 -13.45
C ALA A 372 17.51 0.60 -13.71
N LEU A 373 17.66 0.93 -15.00
CA LEU A 373 17.55 2.30 -15.52
C LEU A 373 18.29 3.34 -14.65
N SER A 374 19.52 3.01 -14.25
CA SER A 374 20.26 3.73 -13.22
C SER A 374 21.67 3.99 -13.68
N ASP A 375 22.10 5.23 -13.48
CA ASP A 375 23.46 5.69 -13.80
C ASP A 375 24.53 5.02 -12.95
N LEU A 376 24.16 4.36 -11.85
CA LEU A 376 25.08 3.60 -11.00
C LEU A 376 25.77 2.46 -11.77
N CYS A 377 25.12 1.94 -12.81
CA CYS A 377 25.69 0.93 -13.69
C CYS A 377 25.30 1.19 -15.14
N SER A 378 25.93 2.20 -15.75
CA SER A 378 25.61 2.69 -17.11
C SER A 378 25.49 1.57 -18.16
N GLU A 379 26.34 0.55 -18.13
CA GLU A 379 26.27 -0.57 -19.08
C GLU A 379 24.99 -1.40 -18.92
N LYS A 380 24.61 -1.73 -17.68
CA LYS A 380 23.33 -2.42 -17.42
C LYS A 380 22.13 -1.55 -17.76
N GLY A 381 22.24 -0.23 -17.59
CA GLY A 381 21.23 0.74 -18.02
C GLY A 381 21.02 0.70 -19.54
N LYS A 382 22.10 0.81 -20.32
CA LYS A 382 22.06 0.72 -21.79
C LYS A 382 21.51 -0.61 -22.29
N GLU A 383 21.91 -1.72 -21.65
CA GLU A 383 21.37 -3.05 -21.95
C GLU A 383 19.86 -3.14 -21.67
N ALA A 384 19.41 -2.56 -20.55
CA ALA A 384 17.99 -2.51 -20.21
C ALA A 384 17.20 -1.66 -21.22
N VAL A 385 17.69 -0.47 -21.58
CA VAL A 385 17.08 0.40 -22.60
C VAL A 385 16.98 -0.32 -23.95
N THR A 386 18.05 -0.98 -24.39
CA THR A 386 18.07 -1.75 -25.64
C THR A 386 17.04 -2.88 -25.59
N PHE A 387 17.01 -3.63 -24.49
CA PHE A 387 16.05 -4.70 -24.27
C PHE A 387 14.60 -4.20 -24.27
N LEU A 388 14.30 -3.08 -23.60
CA LEU A 388 12.95 -2.52 -23.52
C LEU A 388 12.45 -2.05 -24.90
N ASN A 389 13.32 -1.49 -25.72
CA ASN A 389 13.00 -1.14 -27.11
C ASN A 389 12.71 -2.40 -27.96
N ASP A 390 13.55 -3.42 -27.88
CA ASP A 390 13.35 -4.71 -28.57
C ASP A 390 12.05 -5.39 -28.11
N PHE A 391 11.76 -5.36 -26.81
CA PHE A 391 10.54 -5.91 -26.22
C PHE A 391 9.29 -5.17 -26.72
N MET A 392 9.35 -3.84 -26.78
CA MET A 392 8.28 -3.02 -27.33
C MET A 392 8.00 -3.35 -28.80
N GLU A 393 9.04 -3.53 -29.61
CA GLU A 393 8.91 -3.88 -31.02
C GLU A 393 8.28 -5.27 -31.20
N ALA A 394 8.74 -6.26 -30.44
CA ALA A 394 8.15 -7.60 -30.43
C ALA A 394 6.66 -7.55 -30.06
N PHE A 395 6.28 -6.82 -29.00
CA PHE A 395 4.87 -6.67 -28.61
C PHE A 395 4.05 -5.82 -29.57
N ARG A 396 4.68 -4.90 -30.32
CA ARG A 396 4.07 -4.11 -31.41
C ARG A 396 3.65 -5.00 -32.58
N ASN A 397 4.43 -6.01 -32.90
CA ASN A 397 4.19 -6.87 -34.06
C ASN A 397 3.49 -8.20 -33.70
N LEU A 398 3.50 -8.58 -32.43
CA LEU A 398 2.77 -9.70 -31.86
C LEU A 398 1.29 -9.71 -32.29
N ARG A 399 0.79 -10.89 -32.66
CA ARG A 399 -0.63 -11.10 -32.98
C ARG A 399 -1.28 -11.98 -31.92
N ILE A 400 -2.39 -11.50 -31.36
CA ILE A 400 -3.23 -12.28 -30.45
C ILE A 400 -4.55 -12.59 -31.15
N ILE A 401 -4.84 -13.88 -31.35
CA ILE A 401 -6.01 -14.38 -32.06
C ILE A 401 -6.93 -15.11 -31.08
N ASP A 402 -8.18 -14.66 -31.00
CA ASP A 402 -9.20 -15.33 -30.19
C ASP A 402 -9.59 -16.67 -30.81
N LYS A 403 -9.86 -17.71 -30.01
CA LYS A 403 -10.30 -19.03 -30.54
C LYS A 403 -11.47 -18.97 -31.52
N ALA A 404 -12.39 -18.02 -31.30
CA ALA A 404 -13.61 -17.88 -32.10
C ALA A 404 -13.44 -16.99 -33.34
N LYS A 405 -12.26 -16.38 -33.55
CA LYS A 405 -12.02 -15.43 -34.64
C LYS A 405 -10.80 -15.86 -35.45
N THR A 406 -10.87 -15.68 -36.76
CA THR A 406 -9.73 -15.92 -37.66
C THR A 406 -8.77 -14.73 -37.71
N ASN A 407 -9.26 -13.52 -37.44
CA ASN A 407 -8.46 -12.30 -37.53
C ASN A 407 -7.81 -11.93 -36.20
N ALA A 408 -6.52 -11.60 -36.27
CA ALA A 408 -5.78 -11.01 -35.15
C ALA A 408 -6.39 -9.65 -34.78
N THR A 409 -6.44 -9.37 -33.48
CA THR A 409 -6.94 -8.08 -32.97
C THR A 409 -5.90 -7.46 -32.06
N TRP A 410 -5.72 -6.14 -32.19
CA TRP A 410 -4.86 -5.37 -31.29
C TRP A 410 -5.51 -5.33 -29.91
N LYS A 411 -4.86 -5.92 -28.90
CA LYS A 411 -5.44 -6.04 -27.55
C LYS A 411 -4.98 -4.89 -26.65
N PRO A 412 -5.78 -4.46 -25.65
CA PRO A 412 -5.40 -3.43 -24.69
C PRO A 412 -4.05 -3.69 -24.04
N ILE A 413 -3.73 -4.94 -23.69
CA ILE A 413 -2.44 -5.30 -23.09
C ILE A 413 -1.23 -4.86 -23.93
N GLN A 414 -1.33 -4.94 -25.26
CA GLN A 414 -0.24 -4.53 -26.15
C GLN A 414 -0.06 -3.01 -26.09
N ALA A 415 -1.17 -2.26 -26.07
CA ALA A 415 -1.13 -0.81 -25.88
C ALA A 415 -0.56 -0.45 -24.50
N GLY A 416 -0.95 -1.15 -23.43
CA GLY A 416 -0.46 -0.91 -22.07
C GLY A 416 1.03 -1.17 -21.92
N ILE A 417 1.54 -2.27 -22.48
CA ILE A 417 2.99 -2.57 -22.48
C ILE A 417 3.75 -1.47 -23.21
N ILE A 418 3.29 -1.04 -24.39
CA ILE A 418 3.95 0.02 -25.15
C ILE A 418 3.92 1.35 -24.39
N ILE A 419 2.77 1.75 -23.84
CA ILE A 419 2.64 3.00 -23.08
C ILE A 419 3.58 2.98 -21.88
N THR A 420 3.48 1.96 -21.03
CA THR A 420 4.24 1.87 -19.78
C THR A 420 5.74 1.83 -20.06
N THR A 421 6.17 1.08 -21.06
CA THR A 421 7.60 0.98 -21.42
C THR A 421 8.10 2.27 -22.04
N THR A 422 7.32 2.91 -22.93
CA THR A 422 7.66 4.21 -23.51
C THR A 422 7.79 5.28 -22.41
N THR A 423 6.87 5.28 -21.44
CA THR A 423 6.93 6.23 -20.33
C THR A 423 8.16 6.01 -19.46
N ALA A 424 8.49 4.76 -19.13
CA ALA A 424 9.70 4.44 -18.36
C ALA A 424 10.98 4.93 -19.08
N LEU A 425 11.08 4.69 -20.39
CA LEU A 425 12.22 5.14 -21.21
C LEU A 425 12.31 6.67 -21.33
N ASN A 426 11.17 7.36 -21.42
CA ASN A 426 11.15 8.82 -21.55
C ASN A 426 11.39 9.55 -20.21
N SER A 427 11.13 8.89 -19.07
CA SER A 427 11.27 9.50 -17.75
C SER A 427 12.73 9.54 -17.27
N GLU A 428 13.65 8.87 -17.96
CA GLU A 428 15.10 8.98 -17.74
C GLU A 428 15.72 10.21 -18.44
N LEU A 429 14.96 10.94 -19.27
CA LEU A 429 15.47 12.06 -20.07
C LEU A 429 15.22 13.44 -19.44
N THR A 430 14.80 13.48 -18.18
CA THR A 430 14.56 14.70 -17.37
C THR A 430 15.24 14.54 -16.03
#